data_AF-A0A418W8X2-F1
#
_entry.id   AF-A0A418W8X2-F1
#
_cell.length_a   1.000
_cell.length_b   1.000
_cell.length_c   1.000
_cell.angle_alpha   90.00
_cell.angle_beta   90.00
_cell.angle_gamma   90.00
#
_symmetry.space_group_name_H-M   'P 1'
#
loop_
_entity.id
_entity.type
_entity.pdbx_description
1 polymer ?
#
loop_
_entity_poly.entity_id
_entity_poly.type
_entity_poly.pdbx_seq_one_letter_code
_entity_poly.pdbx_strand_id
1 'polypeptide(L)'
;MNQQSCSILFKHGLLAVLVALIAGFCLIFSMIGEISFSPLPLGIPIEMPGTPAGWRVVHLGMLLNGFMALIFGAVLRHLVFDNNAPKRIALFTVIAVWGNFCFYLFGMFAPNHGVTMGDNRLGDGNLAGALAFLPALVGAVTLIFAVVTMLRGRVASN
;
A
#
# COMPACT_ATOMS: atom_id res chain seq x y z
N MET A 1 -18.29 0.34 20.76
CA MET A 1 -18.09 -0.58 19.61
C MET A 1 -17.40 0.16 18.46
N ASN A 2 -16.26 -0.35 18.00
CA ASN A 2 -15.35 0.30 17.03
C ASN A 2 -15.81 0.22 15.56
N GLN A 3 -17.12 0.13 15.31
CA GLN A 3 -17.67 -0.27 13.99
C GLN A 3 -17.27 0.66 12.84
N GLN A 4 -17.24 1.99 13.06
CA GLN A 4 -16.82 2.95 12.04
C GLN A 4 -15.34 2.77 11.66
N SER A 5 -14.44 2.68 12.65
CA SER A 5 -13.01 2.44 12.44
C SER A 5 -12.75 1.13 11.68
N CYS A 6 -13.42 0.05 12.08
CA CYS A 6 -13.33 -1.24 11.38
C CYS A 6 -13.83 -1.13 9.93
N SER A 7 -14.93 -0.43 9.69
CA SER A 7 -15.49 -0.25 8.34
C SER A 7 -14.54 0.52 7.42
N ILE A 8 -13.90 1.58 7.93
CA ILE A 8 -12.88 2.35 7.20
C ILE A 8 -11.72 1.43 6.80
N LEU A 9 -11.19 0.67 7.76
CA LEU A 9 -10.10 -0.28 7.51
C LEU A 9 -10.47 -1.34 6.47
N PHE A 10 -11.70 -1.85 6.53
CA PHE A 10 -12.20 -2.82 5.53
C PHE A 10 -12.29 -2.23 4.13
N LYS A 11 -12.88 -1.04 3.99
CA LYS A 11 -13.02 -0.38 2.69
C LYS A 11 -11.66 -0.08 2.06
N HIS A 12 -10.73 0.50 2.82
CA HIS A 12 -9.40 0.80 2.32
C HIS A 12 -8.55 -0.47 2.08
N GLY A 13 -8.70 -1.49 2.91
CA GLY A 13 -8.07 -2.79 2.69
C GLY A 13 -8.52 -3.43 1.39
N LEU A 14 -9.83 -3.48 1.12
CA LEU A 14 -10.39 -3.97 -0.14
C LEU A 14 -9.95 -3.10 -1.34
N LEU A 15 -9.91 -1.78 -1.18
CA LEU A 15 -9.45 -0.89 -2.24
C LEU A 15 -7.96 -1.10 -2.56
N ALA A 16 -7.13 -1.35 -1.56
CA ALA A 16 -5.72 -1.71 -1.76
C ALA A 16 -5.56 -3.07 -2.46
N VAL A 17 -6.38 -4.07 -2.11
CA VAL A 17 -6.44 -5.35 -2.84
C VAL A 17 -6.87 -5.13 -4.30
N LEU A 18 -7.85 -4.27 -4.55
CA LEU A 18 -8.26 -3.93 -5.92
C LEU A 18 -7.11 -3.30 -6.72
N VAL A 19 -6.38 -2.35 -6.13
CA VAL A 19 -5.17 -1.77 -6.74
C VAL A 19 -4.12 -2.85 -7.00
N ALA A 20 -3.92 -3.80 -6.08
CA ALA A 20 -3.01 -4.92 -6.28
C ALA A 20 -3.42 -5.78 -7.48
N LEU A 21 -4.71 -6.10 -7.63
CA LEU A 21 -5.21 -6.87 -8.77
C LEU A 21 -4.95 -6.14 -10.10
N ILE A 22 -5.21 -4.84 -10.16
CA ILE A 22 -4.91 -4.01 -11.33
C ILE A 22 -3.40 -4.04 -11.64
N ALA A 23 -2.56 -3.86 -10.61
CA ALA A 23 -1.10 -3.93 -10.76
C ALA A 23 -0.62 -5.33 -11.23
N GLY A 24 -1.35 -6.40 -10.89
CA GLY A 24 -1.09 -7.75 -11.40
C GLY A 24 -1.31 -7.85 -12.91
N PHE A 25 -2.35 -7.21 -13.46
CA PHE A 25 -2.53 -7.10 -14.90
C PHE A 25 -1.43 -6.24 -15.55
N CYS A 26 -1.08 -5.10 -14.95
CA CYS A 26 0.03 -4.27 -15.44
C CYS A 26 1.36 -5.04 -15.47
N LEU A 27 1.62 -5.89 -14.46
CA LEU A 27 2.77 -6.80 -14.43
C LEU A 27 2.74 -7.76 -15.61
N ILE A 28 1.62 -8.45 -15.85
CA ILE A 28 1.48 -9.41 -16.96
C ILE A 28 1.72 -8.70 -18.30
N PHE A 29 1.06 -7.57 -18.53
CA PHE A 29 1.22 -6.80 -19.77
C PHE A 29 2.65 -6.28 -19.95
N SER A 30 3.30 -5.84 -18.87
CA SER A 30 4.71 -5.43 -18.90
C SER A 30 5.66 -6.58 -19.24
N MET A 31 5.33 -7.81 -18.83
CA MET A 31 6.12 -9.01 -19.15
C MET A 31 5.92 -9.49 -20.59
N ILE A 32 4.69 -9.37 -21.11
CA ILE A 32 4.35 -9.78 -22.49
C ILE A 32 4.83 -8.74 -23.50
N GLY A 33 4.81 -7.45 -23.14
CA GLY A 33 5.10 -6.33 -24.04
C GLY A 33 3.88 -5.79 -24.78
N GLU A 34 2.68 -6.30 -24.48
CA GLU A 34 1.41 -5.84 -25.03
C GLU A 34 0.26 -6.09 -24.06
N ILE A 35 -0.88 -5.43 -24.30
CA ILE A 35 -2.13 -5.76 -23.63
C ILE A 35 -2.74 -6.96 -24.36
N SER A 36 -2.53 -8.15 -23.79
CA SER A 36 -2.99 -9.43 -24.36
C SER A 36 -4.36 -9.85 -23.83
N PHE A 37 -5.23 -10.37 -24.71
CA PHE A 37 -6.55 -10.93 -24.39
C PHE A 37 -6.60 -12.47 -24.46
N SER A 38 -5.47 -13.12 -24.19
CA SER A 38 -5.35 -14.59 -24.19
C SER A 38 -6.52 -15.29 -23.47
N PRO A 39 -7.09 -16.38 -24.02
CA PRO A 39 -6.62 -17.14 -25.19
C PRO A 39 -7.06 -16.57 -26.55
N LEU A 40 -7.76 -15.43 -26.59
CA LEU A 40 -8.08 -14.78 -27.86
C LEU A 40 -6.80 -14.21 -28.49
N PRO A 41 -6.57 -14.38 -29.79
CA PRO A 41 -5.40 -13.86 -30.50
C PRO A 41 -5.56 -12.35 -30.79
N LEU A 42 -5.92 -11.58 -29.76
CA LEU A 42 -6.09 -10.14 -29.81
C LEU A 42 -5.09 -9.53 -28.82
N GLY A 43 -4.29 -8.60 -29.32
CA GLY A 43 -3.30 -7.86 -28.55
C GLY A 43 -3.30 -6.40 -28.97
N ILE A 44 -3.17 -5.49 -28.01
CA ILE A 44 -2.93 -4.07 -28.30
C ILE A 44 -1.45 -3.81 -28.02
N PRO A 45 -0.64 -3.45 -29.05
CA PRO A 45 0.80 -3.27 -28.93
C PRO A 45 1.12 -1.95 -28.22
N ILE A 46 0.90 -1.93 -26.91
CA ILE A 46 1.23 -0.81 -26.02
C ILE A 46 2.25 -1.31 -25.01
N GLU A 47 3.39 -0.64 -24.95
CA GLU A 47 4.37 -0.86 -23.90
C GLU A 47 3.84 -0.30 -22.57
N MET A 48 3.76 -1.17 -21.56
CA MET A 48 3.34 -0.75 -20.22
C MET A 48 4.46 0.10 -19.58
N PRO A 49 4.19 1.32 -19.12
CA PRO A 49 5.20 2.14 -18.46
C PRO A 49 5.74 1.45 -17.20
N GLY A 50 7.01 1.67 -16.91
CA GLY A 50 7.67 1.11 -15.74
C GLY A 50 8.38 -0.22 -16.04
N THR A 51 8.54 -1.06 -15.03
CA THR A 51 9.29 -2.33 -15.17
C THR A 51 8.52 -3.50 -14.56
N PRO A 52 8.72 -4.75 -15.06
CA PRO A 52 8.12 -5.92 -14.43
C PRO A 52 8.49 -6.07 -12.95
N ALA A 53 9.73 -5.71 -12.58
CA ALA A 53 10.15 -5.73 -11.19
C ALA A 53 9.36 -4.70 -10.34
N GLY A 54 9.20 -3.47 -10.84
CA GLY A 54 8.40 -2.44 -10.18
C GLY A 54 6.93 -2.84 -10.04
N TRP A 55 6.30 -3.32 -11.10
CA TRP A 55 4.90 -3.77 -11.05
C TRP A 55 4.69 -4.93 -10.08
N ARG A 56 5.66 -5.85 -9.98
CA ARG A 56 5.65 -6.90 -8.95
C ARG A 56 5.69 -6.32 -7.54
N VAL A 57 6.50 -5.29 -7.30
CA VAL A 57 6.55 -4.60 -5.99
C VAL A 57 5.22 -3.91 -5.68
N VAL A 58 4.61 -3.21 -6.64
CA VAL A 58 3.27 -2.59 -6.45
C VAL A 58 2.23 -3.66 -6.15
N HIS A 59 2.19 -4.74 -6.94
CA HIS A 59 1.23 -5.84 -6.78
C HIS A 59 1.33 -6.47 -5.39
N LEU A 60 2.50 -6.98 -5.01
CA LEU A 60 2.69 -7.64 -3.73
C LEU A 60 2.58 -6.67 -2.55
N GLY A 61 3.14 -5.48 -2.69
CA GLY A 61 3.13 -4.46 -1.65
C GLY A 61 1.72 -3.97 -1.32
N MET A 62 0.87 -3.78 -2.33
CA MET A 62 -0.53 -3.40 -2.12
C MET A 62 -1.39 -4.56 -1.62
N LEU A 63 -1.11 -5.78 -2.05
CA LEU A 63 -1.81 -6.96 -1.56
C LEU A 63 -1.56 -7.15 -0.05
N LEU A 64 -0.30 -7.05 0.38
CA LEU A 64 0.08 -7.18 1.80
C LEU A 64 -0.44 -6.02 2.65
N ASN A 65 -0.36 -4.77 2.18
CA ASN A 65 -0.94 -3.63 2.90
C ASN A 65 -2.47 -3.71 2.99
N GLY A 66 -3.12 -4.20 1.93
CA GLY A 66 -4.55 -4.44 1.91
C GLY A 66 -4.95 -5.47 2.96
N PHE A 67 -4.29 -6.63 2.99
CA PHE A 67 -4.53 -7.64 4.01
C PHE A 67 -4.22 -7.14 5.42
N MET A 68 -3.15 -6.38 5.62
CA MET A 68 -2.86 -5.75 6.91
C MET A 68 -4.03 -4.89 7.40
N ALA A 69 -4.58 -4.01 6.55
CA ALA A 69 -5.73 -3.19 6.93
C ALA A 69 -6.98 -4.03 7.25
N LEU A 70 -7.25 -5.09 6.48
CA LEU A 70 -8.34 -6.03 6.76
C LEU A 70 -8.14 -6.73 8.11
N ILE A 71 -6.94 -7.25 8.37
CA ILE A 71 -6.60 -7.93 9.62
C ILE A 71 -6.72 -6.97 10.80
N PHE A 72 -6.18 -5.74 10.70
CA PHE A 72 -6.29 -4.74 11.76
C PHE A 72 -7.76 -4.41 12.02
N GLY A 73 -8.57 -4.26 10.97
CA GLY A 73 -10.01 -4.03 11.10
C GLY A 73 -10.73 -5.17 11.83
N ALA A 74 -10.33 -6.42 11.60
CA ALA A 74 -10.87 -7.60 12.30
C ALA A 74 -10.40 -7.66 13.76
N VAL A 75 -9.10 -7.52 14.01
CA VAL A 75 -8.49 -7.51 15.35
C VAL A 75 -9.09 -6.40 16.22
N LEU A 76 -9.33 -5.22 15.65
CA LEU A 76 -9.89 -4.07 16.37
C LEU A 76 -11.32 -4.32 16.92
N ARG A 77 -12.03 -5.33 16.41
CA ARG A 77 -13.34 -5.75 16.96
C ARG A 77 -13.20 -6.48 18.30
N HIS A 78 -12.05 -7.09 18.56
CA HIS A 78 -11.77 -7.89 19.75
C HIS A 78 -10.99 -7.13 20.82
N LEU A 79 -10.61 -5.88 20.54
CA LEU A 79 -9.85 -5.04 21.45
C LEU A 79 -10.70 -3.91 22.04
N VAL A 80 -10.54 -3.72 23.35
CA VAL A 80 -11.13 -2.62 24.12
C VAL A 80 -10.04 -1.59 24.43
N PHE A 81 -10.39 -0.32 24.30
CA PHE A 81 -9.50 0.82 24.55
C PHE A 81 -10.23 1.84 25.41
N ASP A 82 -9.48 2.52 26.28
CA ASP A 82 -10.02 3.55 27.17
C ASP A 82 -10.24 4.91 26.48
N ASN A 83 -9.74 5.07 25.24
CA ASN A 83 -9.65 6.36 24.54
C ASN A 83 -10.03 6.25 23.04
N ASN A 84 -9.90 7.35 22.30
CA ASN A 84 -10.06 7.43 20.83
C ASN A 84 -9.03 6.61 19.99
N ALA A 85 -8.36 5.63 20.59
CA ALA A 85 -7.37 4.77 19.95
C ALA A 85 -7.88 4.08 18.66
N PRO A 86 -9.11 3.52 18.60
CA PRO A 86 -9.62 2.88 17.38
C PRO A 86 -9.67 3.82 16.18
N LYS A 87 -9.98 5.11 16.38
CA LYS A 87 -10.00 6.12 15.30
C LYS A 87 -8.59 6.42 14.80
N ARG A 88 -7.63 6.55 15.72
CA ARG A 88 -6.22 6.79 15.39
C ARG A 88 -5.59 5.62 14.65
N ILE A 89 -5.84 4.39 15.13
CA ILE A 89 -5.38 3.17 14.46
C ILE A 89 -5.90 3.12 13.02
N ALA A 90 -7.20 3.36 12.82
CA ALA A 90 -7.78 3.38 11.48
C ALA A 90 -7.13 4.45 10.57
N LEU A 91 -7.06 5.71 11.05
CA LEU A 91 -6.49 6.81 10.28
C LEU A 91 -5.03 6.55 9.90
N PHE A 92 -4.20 6.17 10.87
CA PHE A 92 -2.78 5.92 10.67
C PHE A 92 -2.52 4.73 9.75
N THR A 93 -3.32 3.67 9.86
CA THR A 93 -3.22 2.53 8.93
C THR A 93 -3.59 2.95 7.51
N VAL A 94 -4.63 3.77 7.33
CA VAL A 94 -5.01 4.28 6.00
C VAL A 94 -3.90 5.15 5.40
N ILE A 95 -3.31 6.05 6.19
CA ILE A 95 -2.16 6.86 5.75
C ILE A 95 -1.00 5.95 5.33
N ALA A 96 -0.71 4.90 6.09
CA ALA A 96 0.33 3.94 5.76
C ALA A 96 0.06 3.17 4.47
N VAL A 97 -1.16 2.67 4.27
CA VAL A 97 -1.56 1.95 3.05
C VAL A 97 -1.28 2.80 1.80
N TRP A 98 -1.71 4.06 1.80
CA TRP A 98 -1.56 4.94 0.64
C TRP A 98 -0.17 5.57 0.54
N GLY A 99 0.50 5.82 1.66
CA GLY A 99 1.91 6.24 1.67
C GLY A 99 2.82 5.18 1.05
N ASN A 100 2.60 3.91 1.40
CA ASN A 100 3.31 2.77 0.82
C ASN A 100 2.94 2.57 -0.66
N PHE A 101 1.69 2.80 -1.06
CA PHE A 101 1.31 2.80 -2.47
C PHE A 101 2.16 3.79 -3.28
N CYS A 102 2.25 5.04 -2.81
CA CYS A 102 3.08 6.06 -3.45
C CYS A 102 4.54 5.62 -3.55
N PHE A 103 5.09 5.01 -2.48
CA PHE A 103 6.45 4.46 -2.50
C PHE A 103 6.65 3.45 -3.63
N TYR A 104 5.78 2.45 -3.71
CA TYR A 104 5.90 1.37 -4.69
C TYR A 104 5.72 1.88 -6.13
N LEU A 105 4.73 2.77 -6.34
CA LEU A 105 4.41 3.26 -7.67
C LEU A 105 5.47 4.24 -8.17
N PHE A 106 5.76 5.30 -7.41
CA PHE A 106 6.69 6.33 -7.86
C PHE A 106 8.16 5.90 -7.76
N GLY A 107 8.49 4.99 -6.82
CA GLY A 107 9.82 4.39 -6.73
C GLY A 107 10.21 3.58 -7.97
N MET A 108 9.22 3.12 -8.75
CA MET A 108 9.44 2.49 -10.06
C MET A 108 10.01 3.45 -11.12
N PHE A 109 9.73 4.75 -10.98
CA PHE A 109 10.11 5.80 -11.94
C PHE A 109 11.21 6.73 -11.40
N ALA A 110 11.75 6.43 -10.21
CA ALA A 110 12.79 7.20 -9.57
C ALA A 110 14.14 6.48 -9.69
N PRO A 111 15.21 7.13 -10.23
CA PRO A 111 16.55 6.54 -10.29
C PRO A 111 17.06 6.11 -8.91
N ASN A 112 16.78 6.94 -7.90
CA ASN A 112 17.15 6.68 -6.51
C ASN A 112 16.19 5.71 -5.78
N HIS A 113 15.26 5.06 -6.50
CA HIS A 113 14.20 4.17 -5.98
C HIS A 113 13.28 4.78 -4.92
N GLY A 114 13.23 6.12 -4.80
CA GLY A 114 12.37 6.81 -3.85
C GLY A 114 12.80 6.65 -2.38
N VAL A 115 14.04 6.24 -2.11
CA VAL A 115 14.53 6.05 -0.73
C VAL A 115 15.08 7.33 -0.08
N THR A 116 15.28 8.39 -0.87
CA THR A 116 15.63 9.75 -0.41
C THR A 116 14.97 10.79 -1.32
N MET A 117 14.87 12.05 -0.86
CA MET A 117 14.43 13.16 -1.72
C MET A 117 15.51 13.61 -2.72
N GLY A 118 16.75 13.71 -2.24
CA GLY A 118 17.90 14.06 -3.09
C GLY A 118 18.62 12.83 -3.63
N ASP A 119 19.75 13.10 -4.27
CA ASP A 119 20.66 12.09 -4.81
C ASP A 119 21.15 11.14 -3.73
N ASN A 120 21.39 9.89 -4.11
CA ASN A 120 22.01 8.90 -3.25
C ASN A 120 22.82 7.89 -4.08
N ARG A 121 23.39 6.87 -3.42
CA ARG A 121 24.22 5.85 -4.08
C ARG A 121 23.52 5.05 -5.18
N LEU A 122 22.18 5.04 -5.20
CA LEU A 122 21.36 4.30 -6.15
C LEU A 122 21.04 5.15 -7.40
N GLY A 123 21.11 6.47 -7.29
CA GLY A 123 20.89 7.40 -8.40
C GLY A 123 20.46 8.78 -7.96
N ASP A 124 20.20 9.62 -8.95
CA ASP A 124 19.84 11.02 -8.77
C ASP A 124 18.41 11.19 -8.21
N GLY A 125 18.21 12.25 -7.43
CA GLY A 125 16.92 12.65 -6.91
C GLY A 125 16.07 13.31 -7.98
N ASN A 126 14.76 13.01 -7.98
CA ASN A 126 13.80 13.65 -8.87
C ASN A 126 12.41 13.74 -8.20
N LEU A 127 11.44 14.32 -8.91
CA LEU A 127 10.08 14.48 -8.41
C LEU A 127 9.43 13.12 -8.07
N ALA A 128 9.63 12.09 -8.89
CA ALA A 128 9.11 10.75 -8.60
C ALA A 128 9.70 10.21 -7.29
N GLY A 129 11.00 10.41 -7.05
CA GLY A 129 11.66 10.05 -5.80
C GLY A 129 11.07 10.78 -4.59
N ALA A 130 10.77 12.07 -4.71
CA ALA A 130 10.13 12.84 -3.64
C ALA A 130 8.68 12.37 -3.36
N LEU A 131 7.90 12.09 -4.42
CA LEU A 131 6.54 11.57 -4.33
C LEU A 131 6.48 10.13 -3.79
N ALA A 132 7.55 9.36 -3.97
CA ALA A 132 7.71 8.06 -3.32
C ALA A 132 8.07 8.26 -1.84
N PHE A 133 9.14 9.01 -1.55
CA PHE A 133 9.76 9.07 -0.24
C PHE A 133 8.88 9.72 0.83
N LEU A 134 8.33 10.91 0.57
CA LEU A 134 7.63 11.68 1.61
C LEU A 134 6.36 10.98 2.11
N PRO A 135 5.45 10.49 1.24
CA PRO A 135 4.29 9.74 1.71
C PRO A 135 4.67 8.43 2.40
N ALA A 136 5.71 7.74 1.93
CA ALA A 136 6.22 6.52 2.55
C ALA A 136 6.72 6.77 3.97
N LEU A 137 7.48 7.85 4.17
CA LEU A 137 8.02 8.21 5.48
C LEU A 137 6.90 8.50 6.47
N VAL A 138 5.92 9.31 6.07
CA VAL A 138 4.73 9.59 6.89
C VAL A 138 3.95 8.29 7.15
N GLY A 139 3.77 7.46 6.13
CA GLY A 139 3.13 6.15 6.23
C GLY A 139 3.80 5.22 7.25
N ALA A 140 5.12 5.05 7.14
CA ALA A 140 5.91 4.22 8.04
C ALA A 140 5.81 4.70 9.50
N VAL A 141 5.98 6.00 9.73
CA VAL A 141 5.88 6.59 11.09
C VAL A 141 4.47 6.39 11.66
N THR A 142 3.43 6.71 10.90
CA THR A 142 2.04 6.54 11.37
C THR A 142 1.70 5.07 11.63
N LEU A 143 2.16 4.13 10.78
CA LEU A 143 1.94 2.70 10.99
C LEU A 143 2.57 2.20 12.30
N ILE A 144 3.80 2.63 12.61
CA ILE A 144 4.44 2.33 13.89
C ILE A 144 3.55 2.80 15.05
N PHE A 145 3.02 4.03 14.98
CA PHE A 145 2.09 4.53 16.00
C PHE A 145 0.79 3.72 16.05
N ALA A 146 0.24 3.28 14.91
CA ALA A 146 -0.95 2.45 14.87
C ALA A 146 -0.73 1.11 15.59
N VAL A 147 0.39 0.44 15.29
CA VAL A 147 0.77 -0.85 15.89
C VAL A 147 1.02 -0.69 17.39
N VAL A 148 1.82 0.30 17.79
CA VAL A 148 2.09 0.58 19.22
C VAL A 148 0.80 0.88 19.98
N THR A 149 -0.13 1.62 19.36
CA THR A 149 -1.43 1.90 19.96
C THR A 149 -2.27 0.63 20.08
N MET A 150 -2.27 -0.22 19.05
CA MET A 150 -3.02 -1.47 19.03
C MET A 150 -2.51 -2.48 20.08
N LEU A 151 -1.19 -2.53 20.32
CA LEU A 151 -0.57 -3.34 21.38
C LEU A 151 -1.06 -2.96 22.80
N ARG A 152 -1.56 -1.74 23.00
CA ARG A 152 -2.12 -1.29 24.28
C ARG A 152 -3.59 -1.69 24.46
N GLY A 153 -4.22 -2.29 23.45
CA GLY A 153 -5.59 -2.76 23.53
C GLY A 153 -5.71 -3.97 24.44
N ARG A 154 -6.75 -3.99 25.29
CA ARG A 154 -7.06 -5.16 26.11
C ARG A 154 -8.01 -6.06 25.35
N VAL A 155 -7.78 -7.38 25.39
CA VAL A 155 -8.71 -8.36 24.80
C VAL A 155 -10.02 -8.29 25.58
N ALA A 156 -11.14 -8.22 24.87
CA ALA A 156 -12.46 -8.28 25.50
C ALA A 156 -12.61 -9.62 26.25
N SER A 157 -12.80 -9.58 27.57
CA SER A 157 -13.18 -10.75 28.35
C SER A 157 -14.65 -11.06 28.10
N ASN A 158 -14.95 -12.28 27.67
CA ASN A 158 -16.33 -12.80 27.56
C ASN A 158 -17.00 -12.90 28.93
#